data_AF-A0AAN0LFV0-F1
#
_entry.id   AF-A0AAN0LFV0-F1
#
_cell.length_a   1.000
_cell.length_b   1.000
_cell.length_c   1.000
_cell.angle_alpha   90.00
_cell.angle_beta   90.00
_cell.angle_gamma   90.00
#
_symmetry.space_group_name_H-M   'P 1'
#
loop_
_entity.id
_entity.type
_entity.pdbx_description
1 polymer ?
#
loop_
_entity_poly.entity_id
_entity_poly.type
_entity_poly.pdbx_seq_one_letter_code
_entity_poly.pdbx_strand_id
1 'polypeptide(L)'
;MQDGLKIYRLVPIAAPDDPNWQNSPPHGEVVVRARTAGDARLVASGAELDFTEIDASPSEGNSTEMASAFRSEKLYTVIEDESGRYEADGPRGVVDGRVRTDNLISTQL
;
A
#
# COMPACT_ATOMS: atom_id res chain seq x y z
N MET A 1 12.54 21.97 7.35
CA MET A 1 13.01 20.88 8.22
C MET A 1 13.21 19.66 7.33
N GLN A 2 14.07 18.73 7.70
CA GLN A 2 14.56 17.67 6.82
C GLN A 2 13.39 16.78 6.40
N ASP A 3 12.98 16.76 5.14
CA ASP A 3 11.98 15.79 4.69
C ASP A 3 12.45 15.12 3.41
N GLY A 4 13.70 14.62 3.48
CA GLY A 4 14.18 13.61 2.56
C GLY A 4 13.26 12.39 2.65
N LEU A 5 13.03 11.75 1.51
CA LEU A 5 12.25 10.52 1.49
C LEU A 5 12.97 9.43 2.29
N LYS A 6 12.18 8.58 2.93
CA LYS A 6 12.66 7.42 3.68
C LYS A 6 11.97 6.16 3.20
N ILE A 7 12.51 5.02 3.61
CA ILE A 7 11.93 3.72 3.32
C ILE A 7 11.01 3.30 4.46
N TYR A 8 9.81 2.86 4.10
CA TYR A 8 8.82 2.33 5.01
C TYR A 8 8.34 0.98 4.51
N ARG A 9 8.17 0.02 5.42
CA ARG A 9 7.57 -1.28 5.17
C ARG A 9 6.18 -1.34 5.78
N LEU A 10 5.21 -1.73 4.96
CA LEU A 10 3.87 -2.06 5.37
C LEU A 10 3.79 -3.57 5.52
N VAL A 11 3.67 -4.04 6.75
CA VAL A 11 3.66 -5.47 7.08
C VAL A 11 2.27 -5.86 7.56
N PRO A 12 1.65 -6.92 7.00
CA PRO A 12 0.37 -7.40 7.49
C PRO A 12 0.55 -7.96 8.90
N ILE A 13 -0.31 -7.54 9.81
CA ILE A 13 -0.32 -7.98 11.22
C ILE A 13 -1.56 -8.81 11.57
N ALA A 14 -2.60 -8.75 10.75
CA ALA A 14 -3.79 -9.58 10.89
C ALA A 14 -3.56 -10.97 10.27
N ALA A 15 -4.17 -12.00 10.86
CA ALA A 15 -4.16 -13.36 10.33
C ALA A 15 -4.84 -13.39 8.95
N PRO A 16 -4.45 -14.27 8.00
CA PRO A 16 -5.02 -14.28 6.65
C PRO A 16 -6.54 -14.49 6.61
N ASP A 17 -7.10 -15.17 7.62
CA ASP A 17 -8.54 -15.42 7.79
C ASP A 17 -9.25 -14.37 8.66
N ASP A 18 -8.57 -13.25 9.00
CA ASP A 18 -9.15 -12.22 9.87
C ASP A 18 -10.36 -11.54 9.21
N PRO A 19 -11.50 -11.43 9.92
CA PRO A 19 -12.72 -10.85 9.36
C PRO A 19 -12.57 -9.38 8.97
N ASN A 20 -11.59 -8.65 9.50
CA ASN A 20 -11.33 -7.26 9.12
C ASN A 20 -10.81 -7.13 7.67
N TRP A 21 -10.29 -8.20 7.07
CA TRP A 21 -9.90 -8.20 5.64
C TRP A 21 -11.10 -7.95 4.74
N GLN A 22 -12.28 -8.48 5.07
CA GLN A 22 -13.53 -8.33 4.32
C GLN A 22 -13.32 -8.53 2.80
N ASN A 23 -13.28 -7.44 2.03
CA ASN A 23 -13.12 -7.42 0.57
C ASN A 23 -11.70 -7.05 0.08
N SER A 24 -10.77 -6.84 1.00
CA SER A 24 -9.37 -6.49 0.71
C SER A 24 -8.47 -7.62 1.19
N PRO A 25 -8.22 -8.67 0.39
CA PRO A 25 -7.37 -9.78 0.81
C PRO A 25 -5.94 -9.30 1.13
N PRO A 26 -5.19 -10.02 1.98
CA PRO A 26 -3.82 -9.63 2.31
C PRO A 26 -2.91 -9.65 1.07
N HIS A 27 -2.23 -8.53 0.83
CA HIS A 27 -1.28 -8.32 -0.27
C HIS A 27 0.18 -8.66 0.11
N GLY A 28 0.44 -9.09 1.35
CA GLY A 28 1.78 -9.36 1.84
C GLY A 28 2.53 -8.08 2.21
N GLU A 29 3.85 -8.18 2.46
CA GLU A 29 4.67 -7.00 2.78
C GLU A 29 4.87 -6.11 1.53
N VAL A 30 4.76 -4.79 1.72
CA VAL A 30 5.04 -3.78 0.70
C VAL A 30 6.03 -2.76 1.23
N VAL A 31 7.02 -2.41 0.41
CA VAL A 31 8.05 -1.43 0.74
C VAL A 31 7.83 -0.18 -0.11
N VAL A 32 7.80 0.97 0.54
CA VAL A 32 7.55 2.26 -0.11
C VAL A 32 8.57 3.31 0.29
N ARG A 33 8.81 4.23 -0.62
CA ARG A 33 9.56 5.47 -0.41
C ARG A 33 8.57 6.59 -0.14
N ALA A 34 8.58 7.13 1.07
CA ALA A 34 7.61 8.11 1.55
C ALA A 34 8.23 9.10 2.55
N ARG A 35 7.52 10.20 2.86
CA ARG A 35 8.01 11.22 3.81
C ARG A 35 7.76 10.83 5.27
N THR A 36 6.66 10.13 5.53
CA THR A 36 6.22 9.74 6.87
C THR A 36 5.46 8.42 6.81
N ALA A 37 5.18 7.80 7.97
CA ALA A 37 4.35 6.59 8.03
C ALA A 37 2.93 6.81 7.47
N GLY A 38 2.34 8.00 7.68
CA GLY A 38 1.03 8.34 7.10
C GLY A 38 1.11 8.46 5.58
N ASP A 39 2.17 9.09 5.07
CA ASP A 39 2.45 9.19 3.63
C ASP A 39 2.70 7.82 3.01
N ALA A 40 3.37 6.91 3.72
CA ALA A 40 3.63 5.54 3.27
C ALA A 40 2.32 4.78 3.00
N ARG A 41 1.31 4.93 3.86
CA ARG A 41 -0.02 4.35 3.64
C ARG A 41 -0.68 4.92 2.38
N LEU A 42 -0.57 6.23 2.16
CA LEU A 42 -1.08 6.87 0.94
C LEU A 42 -0.36 6.37 -0.32
N VAL A 43 0.97 6.18 -0.28
CA VAL A 43 1.74 5.61 -1.39
C VAL A 43 1.29 4.18 -1.70
N ALA A 44 1.24 3.32 -0.67
CA ALA A 44 0.87 1.92 -0.83
C ALA A 44 -0.57 1.78 -1.37
N SER A 45 -1.53 2.50 -0.79
CA SER A 45 -2.91 2.52 -1.30
C SER A 45 -3.03 3.06 -2.72
N GLY A 46 -2.21 4.04 -3.09
CA GLY A 46 -2.20 4.60 -4.44
C GLY A 46 -1.70 3.61 -5.49
N ALA A 47 -0.87 2.64 -5.09
CA ALA A 47 -0.33 1.61 -5.98
C ALA A 47 -1.28 0.43 -6.22
N GLU A 48 -2.36 0.29 -5.43
CA GLU A 48 -3.40 -0.74 -5.65
C GLU A 48 -4.31 -0.42 -6.84
N LEU A 49 -4.17 0.75 -7.47
CA LEU A 49 -5.11 1.22 -8.50
C LEU A 49 -4.78 0.74 -9.92
N ASP A 50 -5.43 -0.36 -10.29
CA ASP A 50 -6.13 -0.59 -11.56
C ASP A 50 -7.59 -1.03 -11.27
N PHE A 51 -8.27 -0.36 -10.31
CA PHE A 51 -9.69 -0.61 -9.97
C PHE A 51 -10.64 0.47 -10.51
N THR A 52 -10.27 1.18 -11.58
CA THR A 52 -11.20 2.07 -12.29
C THR A 52 -11.62 1.40 -13.60
N GLU A 53 -12.82 0.83 -13.62
CA GLU A 53 -13.74 0.66 -14.77
C GLU A 53 -14.71 -0.55 -14.61
N ILE A 54 -15.27 -0.75 -13.41
CA ILE A 54 -16.62 -1.35 -13.35
C ILE A 54 -17.59 -0.18 -13.25
N ASP A 55 -18.35 0.02 -14.31
CA ASP A 55 -19.48 0.92 -14.49
C ASP A 55 -20.50 0.81 -13.34
N ALA A 56 -20.18 1.38 -12.18
CA ALA A 56 -21.09 1.43 -11.05
C ALA A 56 -22.07 2.58 -11.30
N SER A 57 -23.24 2.24 -11.84
CA SER A 57 -24.39 3.13 -11.93
C SER A 57 -24.62 3.83 -10.57
N PRO A 58 -24.93 5.15 -10.55
CA PRO A 58 -25.05 5.91 -9.32
C PRO A 58 -26.38 5.59 -8.63
N SER A 59 -26.45 4.45 -7.96
CA SER A 59 -27.52 4.17 -7.00
C SER A 59 -27.11 3.06 -6.04
N GLU A 60 -27.34 3.35 -4.77
CA GLU A 60 -27.28 2.48 -3.59
C GLU A 60 -25.91 2.28 -2.91
N GLY A 61 -25.87 2.72 -1.65
CA GLY A 61 -24.92 2.24 -0.65
C GLY A 61 -23.86 3.25 -0.23
N ASN A 62 -23.97 3.73 1.01
CA ASN A 62 -22.89 4.40 1.74
C ASN A 62 -21.79 3.38 2.07
N SER A 63 -21.14 2.84 1.05
CA SER A 63 -20.16 1.79 1.20
C SER A 63 -18.77 2.42 1.31
N THR A 64 -18.37 2.72 2.54
CA THR A 64 -16.98 2.95 2.95
C THR A 64 -16.08 1.71 2.73
N GLU A 65 -16.55 0.74 1.95
CA GLU A 65 -16.05 -0.62 1.77
C GLU A 65 -14.93 -0.72 0.73
N MET A 66 -14.58 0.40 0.06
CA MET A 66 -13.43 0.53 -0.83
C MET A 66 -12.31 1.38 -0.21
N ALA A 67 -12.03 1.15 1.06
CA ALA A 67 -10.80 1.64 1.69
C ALA A 67 -9.73 0.55 1.57
N SER A 68 -8.67 0.83 0.81
CA SER A 68 -7.44 0.05 0.74
C SER A 68 -7.02 -0.56 2.09
N ALA A 69 -6.66 -1.84 2.10
CA ALA A 69 -6.22 -2.56 3.29
C ALA A 69 -5.02 -1.86 3.96
N PHE A 70 -4.14 -1.25 3.17
CA PHE A 70 -2.95 -0.51 3.64
C PHE A 70 -3.28 0.72 4.49
N ARG A 71 -4.51 1.24 4.42
CA ARG A 71 -4.95 2.34 5.30
C ARG A 71 -5.34 1.87 6.69
N SER A 72 -5.62 0.58 6.87
CA SER A 72 -6.11 0.04 8.14
C SER A 72 -4.95 -0.33 9.07
N GLU A 73 -4.85 0.38 10.19
CA GLU A 73 -3.83 0.12 11.23
C GLU A 73 -4.06 -1.22 11.96
N LYS A 74 -5.25 -1.81 11.81
CA LYS A 74 -5.56 -3.15 12.33
C LYS A 74 -5.05 -4.26 11.43
N LEU A 75 -4.86 -3.98 10.14
CA LEU A 75 -4.46 -4.94 9.13
C LEU A 75 -2.96 -4.82 8.81
N TYR A 76 -2.45 -3.59 8.76
CA TYR A 76 -1.05 -3.29 8.45
C TYR A 76 -0.40 -2.38 9.50
N THR A 77 0.81 -2.76 9.88
CA THR A 77 1.73 -1.87 10.59
C THR A 77 2.69 -1.21 9.61
N VAL A 78 3.15 0.00 9.92
CA VAL A 78 4.13 0.74 9.12
C VAL A 78 5.40 0.87 9.94
N ILE A 79 6.52 0.41 9.38
CA ILE A 79 7.82 0.38 10.04
C ILE A 79 8.81 1.14 9.16
N GLU A 80 9.56 2.10 9.71
CA GLU A 80 10.68 2.73 9.00
C GLU A 80 11.79 1.69 8.82
N ASP A 81 12.28 1.51 7.59
CA ASP A 81 13.39 0.59 7.31
C ASP A 81 14.70 1.38 7.24
N GLU A 82 15.50 1.23 8.29
CA GLU A 82 16.83 1.83 8.40
C GLU A 82 17.95 0.82 8.08
N SER A 83 17.62 -0.36 7.53
CA SER A 83 18.60 -1.43 7.32
C SER A 83 19.61 -1.13 6.20
N GLY A 84 19.29 -0.16 5.33
CA GLY A 84 20.07 0.17 4.14
C GLY A 84 19.84 -0.79 2.97
N ARG A 85 18.88 -1.73 3.08
CA ARG A 85 18.53 -2.67 2.00
C ARG A 85 17.93 -2.00 0.76
N TYR A 86 17.28 -0.85 0.94
CA TYR A 86 16.60 -0.11 -0.12
C TYR A 86 17.10 1.34 -0.18
N GLU A 87 17.26 1.88 -1.38
CA GLU A 87 17.74 3.25 -1.57
C GLU A 87 16.66 4.27 -1.24
N ALA A 88 16.92 5.14 -0.26
CA ALA A 88 16.03 6.24 0.10
C ALA A 88 16.04 7.39 -0.93
N ASP A 89 17.06 7.46 -1.79
CA ASP A 89 17.11 8.39 -2.90
C ASP A 89 16.21 7.92 -4.07
N GLY A 90 15.63 8.86 -4.80
CA GLY A 90 14.71 8.59 -5.89
C GLY A 90 13.26 9.03 -5.64
N PRO A 91 12.34 8.77 -6.59
CA PRO A 91 10.98 9.28 -6.50
C PRO A 91 10.16 8.57 -5.42
N ARG A 92 9.21 9.31 -4.82
CA ARG A 92 8.19 8.76 -3.90
C ARG A 92 7.36 7.69 -4.64
N GLY A 93 7.22 6.50 -4.07
CA GLY A 93 6.57 5.38 -4.74
C GLY A 93 6.83 4.03 -4.07
N VAL A 94 6.25 2.96 -4.62
CA VAL A 94 6.57 1.58 -4.20
C VAL A 94 7.98 1.23 -4.67
N VAL A 95 8.75 0.61 -3.77
CA VAL A 95 10.14 0.18 -4.03
C VAL A 95 10.22 -1.34 -4.18
N ASP A 96 9.41 -2.08 -3.42
CA ASP A 96 9.38 -3.54 -3.44
C ASP A 96 8.05 -4.07 -2.87
N GLY A 97 7.77 -5.36 -3.09
CA GLY A 97 6.57 -6.04 -2.61
C GLY A 97 5.52 -6.30 -3.69
N ARG A 98 4.56 -7.16 -3.36
CA ARG A 98 3.47 -7.54 -4.27
C ARG A 98 2.20 -6.76 -3.93
N VAL A 99 2.08 -5.56 -4.48
CA VAL A 99 0.74 -4.99 -4.65
C VAL A 99 0.10 -5.75 -5.81
N ARG A 100 -1.15 -6.22 -5.67
CA ARG A 100 -1.84 -6.83 -6.83
C ARG A 100 -2.16 -5.72 -7.81
N THR A 101 -1.21 -5.43 -8.67
CA THR A 101 -1.44 -4.78 -9.95
C THR A 101 -1.47 -5.95 -10.91
N ASP A 102 -2.65 -6.41 -11.31
CA ASP A 102 -2.72 -7.24 -12.50
C ASP A 102 -2.08 -6.41 -13.62
N ASN A 103 -0.80 -6.70 -13.89
CA ASN A 103 0.08 -6.13 -14.92
C ASN A 103 1.06 -4.97 -14.58
N LEU A 104 1.89 -5.09 -13.52
CA LEU A 104 3.17 -4.35 -13.47
C LEU A 104 4.33 -5.22 -13.96
N ILE A 105 4.66 -5.09 -15.25
CA ILE A 105 5.95 -5.54 -15.80
C ILE A 105 7.04 -4.77 -15.07
N SER A 106 7.78 -5.45 -14.19
CA SER A 106 9.02 -4.94 -13.61
C SER A 106 10.07 -4.90 -14.73
N THR A 107 10.06 -3.85 -15.55
CA THR A 107 11.18 -3.54 -16.44
C THR A 107 12.18 -2.73 -15.63
N GLN A 108 13.18 -3.42 -15.13
CA GLN A 108 14.49 -2.82 -14.89
C GLN A 108 15.34 -3.23 -16.10
N LEU A 109 15.64 -2.28 -16.99
CA LEU A 109 16.58 -2.44 -18.10
C LEU A 109 17.91 -1.78 -17.74
#